data_AF-I0EKC1-F1
#
_entry.id   AF-I0EKC1-F1
#
_cell.length_a   1.000
_cell.length_b   1.000
_cell.length_c   1.000
_cell.angle_alpha   90.00
_cell.angle_beta   90.00
_cell.angle_gamma   90.00
#
_symmetry.space_group_name_H-M   'P 1'
#
loop_
_entity.id
_entity.type
_entity.pdbx_description
1 polymer ?
#
loop_
_entity_poly.entity_id
_entity_poly.type
_entity_poly.pdbx_seq_one_letter_code
_entity_poly.pdbx_strand_id
1 'polypeptide(L)'
;MRFLQDLYLKNLETHQIAPFLEIKTATFHTATTEHGKYEFKFGLLETPYIFEGSWGITIQYINEKGNHFLYRISFCKTHHNHLLIGAIQGVKDLNELHYQFFAKYCKTRPNFFLIKLAKELGEVLGCSKVLGIPNNGQISLNGNNQKVFQDHDKFFASCEAQLVEVDNFTYWEIPKIEKAIEEYPQKHRAKQRARRKIMQTFRESLQDIIVLKPQNLATNPPPKKNRTYINILWHLKRFFETAFLQDSLILKFLIR
;
A
#
# COMPACT_ATOMS: atom_id res chain seq x y z
N MET A 1 6.94 1.94 10.62
CA MET A 1 8.00 2.18 9.62
C MET A 1 8.87 0.96 9.32
N ARG A 2 9.19 0.09 10.30
CA ARG A 2 10.04 -1.11 10.09
C ARG A 2 9.65 -1.97 8.88
N PHE A 3 8.35 -2.22 8.67
CA PHE A 3 7.85 -2.92 7.49
C PHE A 3 8.36 -2.37 6.15
N LEU A 4 8.38 -1.05 5.95
CA LEU A 4 8.83 -0.45 4.70
C LEU A 4 10.34 -0.57 4.50
N GLN A 5 11.11 -0.72 5.59
CA GLN A 5 12.56 -0.98 5.53
C GLN A 5 12.86 -2.42 5.09
N ASP A 6 11.94 -3.35 5.39
CA ASP A 6 12.06 -4.77 5.05
C ASP A 6 11.37 -5.12 3.72
N LEU A 7 10.68 -4.17 3.09
CA LEU A 7 10.03 -4.31 1.80
C LEU A 7 11.04 -4.05 0.68
N TYR A 8 11.09 -4.96 -0.30
CA TYR A 8 11.91 -4.83 -1.50
C TYR A 8 11.02 -4.78 -2.73
N LEU A 9 11.46 -4.02 -3.74
CA LEU A 9 10.80 -4.00 -5.03
C LEU A 9 11.72 -4.57 -6.11
N LYS A 10 11.13 -5.34 -7.02
CA LYS A 10 11.75 -5.78 -8.25
C LYS A 10 11.38 -4.80 -9.37
N ASN A 11 12.39 -4.26 -10.04
CA ASN A 11 12.20 -3.54 -11.29
C ASN A 11 11.90 -4.56 -12.40
N LEU A 12 10.78 -4.41 -13.11
CA LEU A 12 10.38 -5.38 -14.15
C LEU A 12 11.25 -5.29 -15.42
N GLU A 13 11.84 -4.14 -15.70
CA GLU A 13 12.69 -3.93 -16.88
C GLU A 13 14.12 -4.43 -16.65
N THR A 14 14.70 -4.12 -15.48
CA THR A 14 16.09 -4.49 -15.17
C THR A 14 16.22 -5.78 -14.35
N HIS A 15 15.10 -6.31 -13.84
CA HIS A 15 15.03 -7.44 -12.89
C HIS A 15 15.80 -7.23 -11.59
N GLN A 16 16.32 -6.02 -11.34
CA GLN A 16 17.02 -5.68 -10.11
C GLN A 16 16.04 -5.61 -8.95
N ILE A 17 16.47 -6.15 -7.82
CA ILE A 17 15.74 -6.06 -6.55
C ILE A 17 16.49 -5.07 -5.67
N ALA A 18 15.80 -4.03 -5.20
CA ALA A 18 16.37 -3.07 -4.27
C ALA A 18 15.36 -2.70 -3.17
N PRO A 19 15.83 -2.14 -2.03
CA PRO A 19 14.95 -1.71 -0.95
C PRO A 19 13.87 -0.74 -1.45
N PHE A 20 12.65 -0.88 -0.93
CA PHE A 20 11.50 -0.04 -1.27
C PHE A 20 11.79 1.46 -1.08
N LEU A 21 12.52 1.81 -0.03
CA LEU A 21 12.86 3.21 0.28
C LEU A 21 13.88 3.82 -0.70
N GLU A 22 14.63 3.00 -1.44
CA GLU A 22 15.55 3.46 -2.49
C GLU A 22 14.83 3.61 -3.83
N ILE A 23 14.04 2.61 -4.23
CA ILE A 23 13.25 2.63 -5.47
C ILE A 23 12.14 3.68 -5.41
N LYS A 24 11.53 3.84 -4.23
CA LYS A 24 10.39 4.71 -3.91
C LYS A 24 9.10 4.37 -4.66
N THR A 25 9.15 4.06 -5.95
CA THR A 25 7.96 3.77 -6.77
C THR A 25 8.28 2.78 -7.89
N ALA A 26 7.33 1.90 -8.21
CA ALA A 26 7.42 0.96 -9.31
C ALA A 26 6.08 0.86 -10.05
N THR A 27 6.12 0.88 -11.37
CA THR A 27 4.97 0.52 -12.20
C THR A 27 4.81 -1.00 -12.17
N PHE A 28 3.66 -1.48 -11.70
CA PHE A 28 3.38 -2.91 -11.64
C PHE A 28 2.43 -3.37 -12.74
N HIS A 29 1.59 -2.47 -13.25
CA HIS A 29 0.67 -2.79 -14.33
C HIS A 29 0.57 -1.66 -15.33
N THR A 30 0.47 -1.98 -16.61
CA THR A 30 0.21 -1.01 -17.67
C THR A 30 -0.92 -1.48 -18.57
N ALA A 31 -1.72 -0.53 -19.08
CA ALA A 31 -2.75 -0.80 -20.06
C ALA A 31 -2.68 0.26 -21.16
N THR A 32 -2.26 -0.15 -22.36
CA THR A 32 -2.16 0.72 -23.53
C THR A 32 -3.51 0.81 -24.23
N THR A 33 -3.87 2.02 -24.64
CA THR A 33 -5.01 2.33 -25.49
C THR A 33 -4.53 3.02 -26.77
N GLU A 34 -5.43 3.27 -27.71
CA GLU A 34 -5.12 3.99 -28.95
C GLU A 34 -4.55 5.39 -28.71
N HIS A 35 -4.94 6.05 -27.61
CA HIS A 35 -4.64 7.46 -27.35
C HIS A 35 -3.65 7.69 -26.20
N GLY A 36 -3.11 6.62 -25.61
CA GLY A 36 -2.21 6.72 -24.46
C GLY A 36 -2.06 5.43 -23.67
N LYS A 37 -1.52 5.55 -22.46
CA LYS A 37 -1.21 4.42 -21.58
C LYS A 37 -1.62 4.71 -20.15
N TYR A 38 -2.33 3.79 -19.53
CA TYR A 38 -2.59 3.80 -18.10
C TYR A 38 -1.45 3.10 -17.37
N GLU A 39 -0.92 3.72 -16.34
CA GLU A 39 0.08 3.12 -15.45
C GLU A 39 -0.50 3.02 -14.04
N PHE A 40 -0.31 1.85 -13.45
CA PHE A 40 -0.62 1.57 -12.05
C PHE A 40 0.70 1.44 -11.33
N LYS A 41 0.93 2.34 -10.38
CA LYS A 41 2.19 2.48 -9.67
C LYS A 41 2.00 2.17 -8.20
N PHE A 42 2.92 1.41 -7.64
CA PHE A 42 3.04 1.12 -6.23
C PHE A 42 4.23 1.89 -5.67
N GLY A 43 4.07 2.69 -4.62
CA GLY A 43 5.17 3.49 -4.13
C GLY A 43 4.87 4.38 -2.94
N LEU A 44 5.90 5.09 -2.49
CA LEU A 44 5.80 6.24 -1.62
C LEU A 44 4.95 7.32 -2.28
N LEU A 45 4.16 7.98 -1.45
CA LEU A 45 3.26 9.04 -1.88
C LEU A 45 3.91 10.37 -1.53
N GLU A 46 4.34 11.11 -2.54
CA GLU A 46 4.87 12.46 -2.38
C GLU A 46 3.71 13.43 -2.19
N THR A 47 3.27 13.62 -0.94
CA THR A 47 2.30 14.67 -0.61
C THR A 47 2.88 15.65 0.42
N PRO A 48 2.83 16.97 0.16
CA PRO A 48 3.28 17.97 1.13
C PRO A 48 2.39 18.03 2.38
N TYR A 49 1.23 17.38 2.31
CA TYR A 49 0.30 17.21 3.42
C TYR A 49 0.37 15.75 3.88
N ILE A 50 0.62 15.54 5.17
CA ILE A 50 0.52 14.22 5.80
C ILE A 50 -0.97 13.88 5.89
N PHE A 51 -1.51 13.32 4.82
CA PHE A 51 -2.78 12.58 4.87
C PHE A 51 -2.50 11.14 5.28
N GLU A 52 -3.48 10.45 5.86
CA GLU A 52 -3.32 9.09 6.39
C GLU A 52 -2.65 8.15 5.37
N GLY A 53 -1.39 7.77 5.60
CA GLY A 53 -0.64 6.84 4.75
C GLY A 53 0.51 7.44 3.92
N SER A 54 1.69 6.83 4.05
CA SER A 54 2.94 7.27 3.40
C SER A 54 3.26 6.54 2.08
N TRP A 55 2.51 5.49 1.76
CA TRP A 55 2.69 4.68 0.55
C TRP A 55 1.33 4.21 0.03
N GLY A 56 1.26 3.83 -1.24
CA GLY A 56 -0.02 3.64 -1.90
C GLY A 56 0.06 3.09 -3.30
N ILE A 57 -1.11 3.08 -3.94
CA ILE A 57 -1.24 2.84 -5.38
C ILE A 57 -1.72 4.13 -6.03
N THR A 58 -1.02 4.54 -7.09
CA THR A 58 -1.37 5.68 -7.94
C THR A 58 -1.72 5.19 -9.34
N ILE A 59 -2.82 5.68 -9.89
CA ILE A 59 -3.25 5.45 -11.26
C ILE A 59 -3.07 6.75 -12.02
N GLN A 60 -2.31 6.68 -13.11
CA GLN A 60 -2.04 7.81 -13.99
C GLN A 60 -2.25 7.43 -15.45
N TYR A 61 -2.52 8.44 -16.28
CA TYR A 61 -2.68 8.31 -17.72
C TYR A 61 -1.62 9.15 -18.43
N ILE A 62 -0.87 8.52 -19.32
CA ILE A 62 0.17 9.16 -20.12
C ILE A 62 -0.31 9.26 -21.55
N ASN A 63 -0.28 10.46 -22.12
CA ASN A 63 -0.54 10.71 -23.53
C ASN A 63 0.42 11.78 -24.06
N GLU A 64 0.18 12.25 -25.29
CA GLU A 64 0.96 13.31 -25.93
C GLU A 64 1.01 14.62 -25.12
N LYS A 65 0.00 14.88 -24.27
CA LYS A 65 -0.05 16.06 -23.40
C LYS A 65 0.70 15.87 -22.08
N GLY A 66 1.33 14.72 -21.88
CA GLY A 66 2.10 14.40 -20.68
C GLY A 66 1.39 13.41 -19.74
N ASN A 67 1.77 13.48 -18.46
CA ASN A 67 1.32 12.57 -17.42
C ASN A 67 0.18 13.21 -16.59
N HIS A 68 -0.96 12.52 -16.52
CA HIS A 68 -2.17 12.95 -15.84
C HIS A 68 -2.48 12.03 -14.66
N PHE A 69 -2.41 12.55 -13.45
CA PHE A 69 -2.91 11.85 -12.27
C PHE A 69 -4.42 11.58 -12.43
N LEU A 70 -4.90 10.38 -12.08
CA LEU A 70 -6.32 10.06 -12.08
C LEU A 70 -6.84 9.77 -10.68
N TYR A 71 -6.21 8.81 -10.00
CA TYR A 71 -6.64 8.31 -8.70
C TYR A 71 -5.47 7.82 -7.86
N ARG A 72 -5.64 7.88 -6.54
CA ARG A 72 -4.71 7.34 -5.54
C ARG A 72 -5.48 6.69 -4.41
N ILE A 73 -4.89 5.65 -3.85
CA ILE A 73 -5.25 5.09 -2.56
C ILE A 73 -4.00 5.04 -1.68
N SER A 74 -4.09 5.53 -0.44
CA SER A 74 -2.99 5.53 0.52
C SER A 74 -3.19 4.48 1.61
N PHE A 75 -2.07 3.96 2.11
CA PHE A 75 -2.05 2.87 3.07
C PHE A 75 -1.14 3.15 4.27
N CYS A 76 -1.54 2.57 5.39
CA CYS A 76 -0.72 2.32 6.56
C CYS A 76 -0.73 0.81 6.84
N LYS A 77 0.34 0.30 7.45
CA LYS A 77 0.34 -1.04 8.04
C LYS A 77 0.28 -0.90 9.56
N THR A 78 -0.73 -1.47 10.19
CA THR A 78 -0.89 -1.42 11.65
C THR A 78 0.07 -2.40 12.34
N HIS A 79 0.26 -2.27 13.66
CA HIS A 79 1.07 -3.23 14.41
C HIS A 79 0.46 -4.64 14.46
N HIS A 80 -0.87 -4.74 14.34
CA HIS A 80 -1.61 -6.00 14.20
C HIS A 80 -1.52 -6.64 12.82
N ASN A 81 -0.63 -6.15 11.95
CA ASN A 81 -0.48 -6.64 10.60
C ASN A 81 -1.76 -6.47 9.75
N HIS A 82 -2.51 -5.38 9.97
CA HIS A 82 -3.63 -4.98 9.10
C HIS A 82 -3.16 -3.99 8.05
N LEU A 83 -3.75 -4.05 6.85
CA LEU A 83 -3.64 -2.99 5.86
C LEU A 83 -4.74 -1.95 6.11
N LEU A 84 -4.37 -0.75 6.53
CA LEU A 84 -5.29 0.36 6.75
C LEU A 84 -5.31 1.27 5.52
N ILE A 85 -6.46 1.43 4.91
CA ILE A 85 -6.74 2.40 3.85
C ILE A 85 -6.94 3.75 4.53
N GLY A 86 -6.00 4.65 4.31
CA GLY A 86 -6.06 5.99 4.86
C GLY A 86 -6.99 6.88 4.05
N ALA A 87 -6.66 7.09 2.78
CA ALA A 87 -7.43 7.95 1.90
C ALA A 87 -7.62 7.34 0.52
N ILE A 88 -8.74 7.70 -0.12
CA ILE A 88 -8.99 7.48 -1.54
C ILE A 88 -9.20 8.85 -2.17
N GLN A 89 -8.41 9.17 -3.19
CA GLN A 89 -8.40 10.48 -3.83
C GLN A 89 -8.52 10.30 -5.34
N GLY A 90 -9.30 11.18 -5.96
CA GLY A 90 -9.48 11.23 -7.41
C GLY A 90 -9.46 12.67 -7.91
N VAL A 91 -9.29 12.83 -9.21
CA VAL A 91 -9.40 14.14 -9.87
C VAL A 91 -10.86 14.58 -9.92
N LYS A 92 -11.10 15.85 -9.57
CA LYS A 92 -12.40 16.50 -9.77
C LYS A 92 -12.66 16.65 -11.27
N ASP A 93 -13.87 16.36 -11.72
CA ASP A 93 -14.27 16.51 -13.13
C ASP A 93 -13.46 15.61 -14.09
N LEU A 94 -13.19 14.38 -13.66
CA LEU A 94 -12.51 13.36 -14.47
C LEU A 94 -13.21 13.18 -15.82
N ASN A 95 -12.43 13.19 -16.90
CA ASN A 95 -12.93 12.96 -18.25
C ASN A 95 -13.64 11.59 -18.39
N GLU A 96 -14.78 11.58 -19.08
CA GLU A 96 -15.62 10.39 -19.32
C GLU A 96 -14.84 9.21 -19.91
N LEU A 97 -13.83 9.47 -20.75
CA LEU A 97 -12.99 8.42 -21.33
C LEU A 97 -12.33 7.54 -20.24
N HIS A 98 -11.96 8.13 -19.09
CA HIS A 98 -11.37 7.38 -17.99
C HIS A 98 -12.42 6.54 -17.28
N TYR A 99 -13.64 7.05 -17.07
CA TYR A 99 -14.74 6.22 -16.53
C TYR A 99 -15.05 5.03 -17.43
N GLN A 100 -15.03 5.22 -18.76
CA GLN A 100 -15.19 4.14 -19.72
C GLN A 100 -14.06 3.12 -19.65
N PHE A 101 -12.81 3.56 -19.49
CA PHE A 101 -11.67 2.67 -19.26
C PHE A 101 -11.89 1.81 -18.01
N PHE A 102 -12.24 2.40 -16.87
CA PHE A 102 -12.51 1.62 -15.65
C PHE A 102 -13.68 0.65 -15.82
N ALA A 103 -14.75 1.05 -16.50
CA ALA A 103 -15.90 0.19 -16.77
C ALA A 103 -15.56 -0.98 -17.71
N LYS A 104 -14.74 -0.73 -18.75
CA LYS A 104 -14.41 -1.71 -19.80
C LYS A 104 -13.21 -2.58 -19.45
N TYR A 105 -12.12 -2.00 -18.97
CA TYR A 105 -10.87 -2.70 -18.63
C TYR A 105 -10.92 -3.24 -17.20
N CYS A 106 -11.11 -2.36 -16.22
CA CYS A 106 -11.15 -2.72 -14.79
C CYS A 106 -12.47 -3.38 -14.36
N LYS A 107 -13.49 -3.41 -15.23
CA LYS A 107 -14.83 -3.99 -15.02
C LYS A 107 -15.59 -3.41 -13.81
N THR A 108 -15.21 -2.24 -13.30
CA THR A 108 -15.82 -1.61 -12.13
C THR A 108 -15.54 -0.11 -12.08
N ARG A 109 -16.20 0.62 -11.18
CA ARG A 109 -15.95 2.05 -10.97
C ARG A 109 -14.60 2.27 -10.25
N PRO A 110 -13.92 3.41 -10.45
CA PRO A 110 -12.56 3.64 -9.95
C PRO A 110 -12.39 3.39 -8.45
N ASN A 111 -13.23 3.97 -7.60
CA ASN A 111 -13.10 3.81 -6.14
C ASN A 111 -13.27 2.34 -5.70
N PHE A 112 -14.24 1.62 -6.27
CA PHE A 112 -14.42 0.19 -6.00
C PHE A 112 -13.27 -0.66 -6.55
N PHE A 113 -12.64 -0.23 -7.64
CA PHE A 113 -11.43 -0.87 -8.16
C PHE A 113 -10.27 -0.75 -7.18
N LEU A 114 -10.05 0.45 -6.63
CA LEU A 114 -9.00 0.68 -5.63
C LEU A 114 -9.21 -0.14 -4.36
N ILE A 115 -10.46 -0.30 -3.89
CA ILE A 115 -10.77 -1.19 -2.76
C ILE A 115 -10.42 -2.65 -3.07
N LYS A 116 -10.76 -3.14 -4.26
CA LYS A 116 -10.38 -4.50 -4.66
C LYS A 116 -8.86 -4.65 -4.79
N LEU A 117 -8.16 -3.65 -5.31
CA LEU A 117 -6.69 -3.64 -5.31
C LEU A 117 -6.11 -3.66 -3.89
N ALA A 118 -6.69 -2.90 -2.96
CA ALA A 118 -6.27 -2.91 -1.56
C ALA A 118 -6.45 -4.31 -0.93
N LYS A 119 -7.52 -5.04 -1.29
CA LYS A 119 -7.69 -6.44 -0.87
C LYS A 119 -6.57 -7.32 -1.39
N GLU A 120 -6.31 -7.30 -2.69
CA GLU A 120 -5.24 -8.11 -3.29
C GLU A 120 -3.86 -7.75 -2.71
N LEU A 121 -3.59 -6.46 -2.52
CA LEU A 121 -2.36 -5.99 -1.88
C LEU A 121 -2.25 -6.48 -0.44
N GLY A 122 -3.34 -6.42 0.34
CA GLY A 122 -3.38 -6.95 1.69
C GLY A 122 -3.02 -8.44 1.75
N GLU A 123 -3.52 -9.23 0.80
CA GLU A 123 -3.16 -10.64 0.66
C GLU A 123 -1.69 -10.84 0.25
N VAL A 124 -1.20 -10.07 -0.73
CA VAL A 124 0.21 -10.12 -1.18
C VAL A 124 1.17 -9.78 -0.04
N LEU A 125 0.79 -8.84 0.84
CA LEU A 125 1.58 -8.43 2.00
C LEU A 125 1.40 -9.34 3.22
N GLY A 126 0.55 -10.37 3.14
CA GLY A 126 0.25 -11.26 4.26
C GLY A 126 -0.47 -10.56 5.41
N CYS A 127 -1.19 -9.47 5.16
CA CYS A 127 -1.98 -8.76 6.17
C CYS A 127 -3.19 -9.60 6.59
N SER A 128 -3.55 -9.63 7.88
CA SER A 128 -4.70 -10.40 8.36
C SER A 128 -6.05 -9.75 8.05
N LYS A 129 -6.11 -8.41 8.00
CA LYS A 129 -7.31 -7.62 7.66
C LYS A 129 -7.01 -6.48 6.71
N VAL A 130 -8.05 -6.00 6.04
CA VAL A 130 -8.05 -4.73 5.31
C VAL A 130 -9.10 -3.81 5.94
N LEU A 131 -8.65 -2.65 6.40
CA LEU A 131 -9.44 -1.71 7.19
C LEU A 131 -9.59 -0.39 6.44
N GLY A 132 -10.71 0.30 6.61
CA GLY A 132 -10.94 1.67 6.17
C GLY A 132 -11.11 2.62 7.35
N ILE A 133 -10.59 3.83 7.23
CA ILE A 133 -10.75 4.89 8.25
C ILE A 133 -12.17 5.48 8.16
N PRO A 134 -12.96 5.48 9.25
CA PRO A 134 -14.26 6.14 9.30
C PRO A 134 -14.12 7.67 9.17
N ASN A 135 -15.23 8.38 8.90
CA ASN A 135 -15.18 9.84 8.76
C ASN A 135 -14.53 10.53 9.97
N ASN A 136 -14.91 10.15 11.20
CA ASN A 136 -14.36 10.75 12.42
C ASN A 136 -12.86 10.46 12.67
N GLY A 137 -12.28 9.49 11.97
CA GLY A 137 -10.86 9.16 12.05
C GLY A 137 -9.99 9.90 11.03
N GLN A 138 -10.60 10.65 10.12
CA GLN A 138 -9.87 11.38 9.08
C GLN A 138 -9.21 12.65 9.65
N ILE A 139 -7.88 12.71 9.59
CA ILE A 139 -7.05 13.86 9.93
C ILE A 139 -7.35 15.04 9.00
N SER A 140 -7.71 14.77 7.74
CA SER A 140 -8.14 15.78 6.76
C SER A 140 -9.32 16.62 7.27
N LEU A 141 -10.23 16.02 8.04
CA LEU A 141 -11.41 16.69 8.60
C LEU A 141 -11.12 17.52 9.85
N ASN A 142 -10.00 17.25 10.52
CA ASN A 142 -9.59 17.98 11.73
C ASN A 142 -8.86 19.30 11.42
N GLY A 143 -8.63 19.60 10.13
CA GLY A 143 -8.11 20.89 9.67
C GLY A 143 -9.23 21.87 9.31
N ASN A 144 -9.11 23.13 9.77
CA ASN A 144 -10.11 24.22 9.70
C ASN A 144 -10.64 24.63 8.30
N ASN A 145 -10.46 23.87 7.21
CA ASN A 145 -10.93 24.29 5.88
C ASN A 145 -11.11 23.19 4.82
N GLN A 146 -11.28 21.92 5.18
CA GLN A 146 -11.40 20.86 4.17
C GLN A 146 -12.86 20.44 3.94
N LYS A 147 -13.35 20.65 2.71
CA LYS A 147 -14.61 20.06 2.26
C LYS A 147 -14.41 18.55 2.13
N VAL A 148 -15.23 17.77 2.82
CA VAL A 148 -15.31 16.31 2.64
C VAL A 148 -15.78 16.05 1.21
N PHE A 149 -14.88 15.63 0.32
CA PHE A 149 -15.26 15.29 -1.05
C PHE A 149 -15.94 13.92 -1.14
N GLN A 150 -15.66 13.01 -0.19
CA GLN A 150 -16.23 11.68 -0.15
C GLN A 150 -16.56 11.28 1.29
N ASP A 151 -17.82 10.93 1.53
CA ASP A 151 -18.27 10.31 2.78
C ASP A 151 -17.70 8.89 2.87
N HIS A 152 -16.70 8.70 3.73
CA HIS A 152 -16.03 7.41 3.92
C HIS A 152 -16.98 6.36 4.48
N ASP A 153 -17.80 6.72 5.47
CA ASP A 153 -18.71 5.77 6.12
C ASP A 153 -19.72 5.23 5.11
N LYS A 154 -20.35 6.12 4.33
CA LYS A 154 -21.26 5.71 3.26
C LYS A 154 -20.56 4.89 2.19
N PHE A 155 -19.32 5.24 1.85
CA PHE A 155 -18.57 4.52 0.83
C PHE A 155 -18.15 3.11 1.30
N PHE A 156 -17.58 2.96 2.49
CA PHE A 156 -17.17 1.66 3.02
C PHE A 156 -18.38 0.76 3.31
N ALA A 157 -19.49 1.31 3.82
CA ALA A 157 -20.74 0.57 3.93
C ALA A 157 -21.20 -0.01 2.58
N SER A 158 -21.01 0.72 1.47
CA SER A 158 -21.32 0.24 0.11
C SER A 158 -20.38 -0.87 -0.40
N CYS A 159 -19.25 -1.09 0.27
CA CYS A 159 -18.29 -2.16 -0.01
C CYS A 159 -18.55 -3.44 0.80
N GLU A 160 -19.73 -3.58 1.41
CA GLU A 160 -20.08 -4.66 2.34
C GLU A 160 -19.16 -4.70 3.58
N ALA A 161 -18.51 -3.57 3.90
CA ALA A 161 -17.66 -3.47 5.08
C ALA A 161 -18.49 -3.40 6.37
N GLN A 162 -17.91 -3.89 7.47
CA GLN A 162 -18.54 -3.87 8.79
C GLN A 162 -17.68 -3.06 9.76
N LEU A 163 -18.33 -2.36 10.68
CA LEU A 163 -17.63 -1.65 11.75
C LEU A 163 -17.06 -2.67 12.74
N VAL A 164 -15.77 -2.53 13.05
CA VAL A 164 -15.06 -3.34 14.05
C VAL A 164 -14.22 -2.45 14.95
N GLU A 165 -13.96 -2.92 16.16
CA GLU A 165 -13.09 -2.25 17.11
C GLU A 165 -11.71 -2.91 17.14
N VAL A 166 -10.66 -2.10 17.03
CA VAL A 166 -9.26 -2.51 17.12
C VAL A 166 -8.53 -1.49 17.98
N ASP A 167 -8.00 -1.92 19.13
CA ASP A 167 -7.30 -1.07 20.11
C ASP A 167 -8.09 0.18 20.55
N ASN A 168 -9.40 0.01 20.80
CA ASN A 168 -10.34 1.08 21.16
C ASN A 168 -10.62 2.11 20.04
N PHE A 169 -10.21 1.81 18.80
CA PHE A 169 -10.56 2.60 17.62
C PHE A 169 -11.50 1.81 16.71
N THR A 170 -12.46 2.54 16.15
CA THR A 170 -13.43 1.97 15.20
C THR A 170 -12.88 2.04 13.78
N TYR A 171 -12.99 0.93 13.04
CA TYR A 171 -12.59 0.82 11.64
C TYR A 171 -13.65 0.11 10.81
N TRP A 172 -13.68 0.38 9.50
CA TRP A 172 -14.44 -0.40 8.54
C TRP A 172 -13.63 -1.62 8.07
N GLU A 173 -13.97 -2.82 8.52
CA GLU A 173 -13.37 -4.05 8.02
C GLU A 173 -13.97 -4.43 6.67
N ILE A 174 -13.12 -4.46 5.64
CA ILE A 174 -13.51 -4.84 4.28
C ILE A 174 -13.42 -6.37 4.17
N PRO A 175 -14.49 -7.05 3.73
CA PRO A 175 -14.51 -8.50 3.67
C PRO A 175 -13.48 -9.01 2.67
N LYS A 176 -12.60 -9.91 3.12
CA LYS A 176 -11.58 -10.54 2.27
C LYS A 176 -12.21 -11.52 1.28
N ILE A 177 -13.04 -12.42 1.78
CA ILE A 177 -13.67 -13.47 1.00
C ILE A 177 -14.83 -12.86 0.21
N GLU A 178 -14.78 -12.99 -1.11
CA GLU A 178 -15.95 -12.70 -1.95
C GLU A 178 -16.91 -13.90 -1.94
N LYS A 179 -18.22 -13.62 -1.97
CA LYS A 179 -19.30 -14.62 -2.14
C LYS A 179 -19.02 -15.59 -3.28
N ALA A 180 -19.45 -16.84 -3.22
CA ALA A 180 -19.27 -17.76 -4.34
C ALA A 180 -19.94 -17.21 -5.62
N ILE A 181 -19.44 -17.56 -6.82
CA ILE A 181 -20.04 -17.05 -8.08
C ILE A 181 -21.50 -17.50 -8.20
N GLU A 182 -21.80 -18.68 -7.66
CA GLU A 182 -23.07 -19.38 -7.69
C GLU A 182 -24.15 -18.61 -6.90
N GLU A 183 -23.75 -17.89 -5.85
CA GLU A 183 -24.63 -17.05 -5.04
C GLU A 183 -25.14 -15.81 -5.79
N TYR A 184 -24.45 -15.38 -6.85
CA TYR A 184 -24.93 -14.27 -7.68
C TYR A 184 -26.05 -14.73 -8.64
N PRO A 185 -27.06 -13.89 -8.92
CA PRO A 185 -28.04 -14.16 -9.97
C PRO A 185 -27.36 -14.47 -11.31
N GLN A 186 -27.89 -15.42 -12.07
CA GLN A 186 -27.26 -15.96 -13.29
C GLN A 186 -26.77 -14.86 -14.26
N LYS A 187 -27.60 -13.81 -14.47
CA LYS A 187 -27.27 -12.65 -15.32
C LYS A 187 -26.04 -11.85 -14.88
N HIS A 188 -25.63 -11.96 -13.61
CA HIS A 188 -24.47 -11.25 -13.05
C HIS A 188 -23.22 -12.12 -12.94
N ARG A 189 -23.34 -13.45 -13.02
CA ARG A 189 -22.22 -14.39 -12.82
C ARG A 189 -21.06 -14.14 -13.81
N ALA A 190 -21.36 -13.97 -15.09
CA ALA A 190 -20.33 -13.70 -16.11
C ALA A 190 -19.56 -12.40 -15.82
N LYS A 191 -20.25 -11.34 -15.40
CA LYS A 191 -19.65 -10.06 -15.01
C LYS A 191 -18.73 -10.22 -13.79
N GLN A 192 -19.15 -10.99 -12.79
CA GLN A 192 -18.33 -11.25 -11.61
C GLN A 192 -17.10 -12.11 -11.92
N ARG A 193 -17.22 -13.13 -12.78
CA ARG A 193 -16.06 -13.89 -13.28
C ARG A 193 -15.05 -13.00 -13.99
N ALA A 194 -15.52 -12.11 -14.87
CA ALA A 194 -14.64 -11.16 -15.56
C ALA A 194 -13.93 -10.21 -14.58
N ARG A 195 -14.62 -9.73 -13.53
CA ARG A 195 -14.04 -8.93 -12.45
C ARG A 195 -12.99 -9.68 -11.64
N ARG A 196 -13.20 -10.96 -11.35
CA ARG A 196 -12.20 -11.79 -10.66
C ARG A 196 -10.98 -12.03 -11.51
N LYS A 197 -11.17 -12.32 -12.80
CA LYS A 197 -10.06 -12.52 -13.73
C LYS A 197 -9.16 -11.28 -13.82
N ILE A 198 -9.75 -10.08 -13.94
CA ILE A 198 -8.93 -8.85 -13.96
C ILE A 198 -8.22 -8.66 -12.62
N MET A 199 -8.85 -8.94 -11.47
CA MET A 199 -8.17 -8.78 -10.18
C MET A 199 -7.06 -9.79 -9.93
N GLN A 200 -7.23 -11.02 -10.42
CA GLN A 200 -6.17 -12.01 -10.42
C GLN A 200 -4.94 -11.53 -11.22
N THR A 201 -5.13 -10.93 -12.41
CA THR A 201 -4.02 -10.34 -13.17
C THR A 201 -3.31 -9.23 -12.38
N PHE A 202 -4.05 -8.33 -11.73
CA PHE A 202 -3.44 -7.27 -10.93
C PHE A 202 -2.72 -7.81 -9.68
N ARG A 203 -3.23 -8.90 -9.08
CA ARG A 203 -2.55 -9.59 -7.98
C ARG A 203 -1.21 -10.17 -8.43
N GLU A 204 -1.19 -10.86 -9.56
CA GLU A 204 0.04 -11.42 -10.16
C GLU A 204 1.05 -10.30 -10.45
N SER A 205 0.60 -9.21 -11.08
CA SER A 205 1.42 -8.02 -11.32
C SER A 205 2.01 -7.42 -10.03
N LEU A 206 1.27 -7.41 -8.92
CA LEU A 206 1.78 -6.98 -7.62
C LEU A 206 2.81 -7.96 -7.05
N GLN A 207 2.59 -9.27 -7.21
CA GLN A 207 3.54 -10.30 -6.76
C GLN A 207 4.84 -10.27 -7.55
N ASP A 208 4.80 -9.85 -8.82
CA ASP A 208 5.99 -9.72 -9.65
C ASP A 208 6.92 -8.59 -9.19
N ILE A 209 6.35 -7.52 -8.61
CA ILE A 209 7.15 -6.38 -8.13
C ILE A 209 7.45 -6.43 -6.63
N ILE A 210 6.58 -7.02 -5.80
CA ILE A 210 6.74 -7.02 -4.34
C ILE A 210 7.54 -8.25 -3.91
N VAL A 211 8.71 -8.00 -3.32
CA VAL A 211 9.54 -9.03 -2.72
C VAL A 211 9.51 -8.87 -1.21
N LEU A 212 8.80 -9.76 -0.53
CA LEU A 212 8.86 -9.86 0.93
C LEU A 212 10.10 -10.68 1.28
N LYS A 213 11.02 -10.13 2.08
CA LYS A 213 12.08 -10.95 2.67
C LYS A 213 11.43 -12.05 3.52
N PRO A 214 11.79 -13.33 3.33
CA PRO A 214 11.45 -14.35 4.31
C PRO A 214 12.09 -13.97 5.64
N GLN A 215 11.30 -13.88 6.69
CA GLN A 215 11.84 -13.97 8.05
C GLN A 215 12.44 -15.38 8.17
N ASN A 216 13.77 -15.46 8.31
CA ASN A 216 14.58 -16.68 8.39
C ASN A 216 14.90 -17.37 7.06
N LEU A 217 15.91 -16.87 6.34
CA LEU A 217 16.96 -17.78 5.87
C LEU A 217 17.79 -18.12 7.10
N ALA A 218 17.64 -19.34 7.59
CA ALA A 218 18.44 -19.90 8.66
C ALA A 218 19.91 -19.54 8.46
N THR A 219 20.56 -19.12 9.53
CA THR A 219 22.00 -19.07 9.67
C THR A 219 22.56 -20.49 9.52
N ASN A 220 22.65 -20.98 8.29
CA ASN A 220 23.64 -21.99 7.98
C ASN A 220 25.00 -21.27 8.03
N PRO A 221 25.88 -21.58 8.99
CA PRO A 221 27.21 -21.00 8.98
C PRO A 221 27.88 -21.37 7.65
N PRO A 222 28.56 -20.43 6.97
CA PRO A 222 29.29 -20.77 5.76
C PRO A 222 30.33 -21.86 6.07
N PRO A 223 30.62 -22.76 5.12
CA PRO A 223 31.62 -23.79 5.32
C PRO A 223 32.95 -23.10 5.68
N LYS A 224 33.57 -23.57 6.78
CA LYS A 224 34.86 -23.08 7.27
C LYS A 224 35.85 -22.96 6.11
N LYS A 225 36.18 -21.72 5.72
CA LYS A 225 37.35 -21.40 4.92
C LYS A 225 38.29 -20.53 5.72
N ASN A 226 39.57 -20.86 5.57
CA ASN A 226 40.68 -20.54 6.44
C ASN A 226 40.92 -19.03 6.65
N ARG A 227 41.45 -18.75 7.85
CA ARG A 227 42.26 -17.59 8.27
C ARG A 227 42.74 -16.71 7.11
N THR A 228 42.37 -15.43 7.13
CA THR A 228 43.24 -14.25 7.38
C THR A 228 42.32 -13.01 7.33
N TYR A 229 42.66 -11.93 8.05
CA TYR A 229 41.88 -10.69 8.28
C TYR A 229 40.98 -10.67 9.53
N ILE A 230 41.58 -10.96 10.68
CA ILE A 230 41.20 -10.33 11.95
C ILE A 230 42.00 -9.03 12.02
N ASN A 231 41.34 -7.86 11.97
CA ASN A 231 41.75 -6.66 12.76
C ASN A 231 40.89 -5.38 12.58
N ILE A 232 39.79 -5.36 11.83
CA ILE A 232 39.00 -4.10 11.69
C ILE A 232 37.66 -4.14 12.46
N LEU A 233 37.17 -5.32 12.86
CA LEU A 233 35.87 -5.47 13.56
C LEU A 233 35.93 -5.38 15.10
N TRP A 234 37.13 -5.27 15.70
CA TRP A 234 37.28 -5.13 17.15
C TRP A 234 37.32 -3.68 17.66
N HIS A 235 37.48 -2.69 16.77
CA HIS A 235 37.48 -1.26 17.16
C HIS A 235 36.12 -0.56 17.04
N LEU A 236 35.21 -1.06 16.21
CA LEU A 236 33.88 -0.44 16.06
C LEU A 236 32.87 -0.90 17.13
N LYS A 237 33.10 -2.06 17.76
CA LYS A 237 32.23 -2.55 18.85
C LYS A 237 32.47 -1.80 20.17
N ARG A 238 33.68 -1.27 20.39
CA ARG A 238 34.04 -0.53 21.60
C ARG A 238 33.62 0.95 21.55
N PHE A 239 33.25 1.48 20.38
CA PHE A 239 32.80 2.87 20.23
C PHE A 239 31.29 3.04 20.54
N PHE A 240 30.49 1.98 20.37
CA PHE A 240 29.04 2.03 20.65
C PHE A 240 28.67 1.67 22.11
N GLU A 241 29.54 1.00 22.87
CA GLU A 241 29.27 0.65 24.27
C GLU A 241 29.65 1.76 25.28
N THR A 242 30.43 2.78 24.88
CA THR A 242 30.74 3.96 25.72
C THR A 242 29.78 5.14 25.55
N ALA A 243 28.95 5.16 24.51
CA ALA A 243 28.02 6.28 24.25
C ALA A 243 26.66 6.16 24.97
N PHE A 244 26.36 5.01 25.58
CA PHE A 244 25.07 4.77 26.26
C PHE A 244 25.11 4.91 27.79
N LEU A 245 26.27 5.28 28.36
CA LEU A 245 26.46 5.46 29.81
C LEU A 245 26.63 6.92 30.24
N GLN A 246 26.49 7.90 29.33
CA GLN A 246 26.65 9.33 29.65
C GLN A 246 25.36 10.17 29.65
N ASP A 247 24.23 9.63 29.17
CA ASP A 247 22.95 10.37 29.13
C ASP A 247 22.00 10.08 30.32
N SER A 248 22.44 9.30 31.32
CA SER A 248 21.65 9.07 32.55
C SER A 248 22.02 10.02 33.72
N LEU A 249 22.79 11.07 33.48
CA LEU A 249 23.29 11.98 34.54
C LEU A 249 22.84 13.45 34.41
N ILE A 250 21.99 13.78 33.43
CA ILE A 250 21.50 15.16 33.23
C ILE A 250 20.04 15.38 33.70
N LEU A 251 19.36 14.35 34.21
CA LEU A 251 17.97 14.47 34.70
C LEU A 251 17.83 14.49 36.24
N LYS A 252 18.70 15.24 36.94
CA LYS A 252 18.58 15.46 38.41
C LYS A 252 18.81 16.89 38.92
N PHE A 253 18.77 17.93 38.07
CA PHE A 253 19.01 19.31 38.53
C PHE A 253 17.93 20.36 38.21
N LEU A 254 16.70 19.95 37.90
CA LEU A 254 15.58 20.90 37.67
C LEU A 254 14.31 20.49 38.44
N ILE A 255 14.46 20.32 39.75
CA ILE A 255 13.37 20.49 40.72
C ILE A 255 13.92 21.32 41.89
N ARG A 256 13.70 22.62 41.83
CA ARG A 256 13.53 23.54 42.96
C ARG A 256 12.60 24.66 42.53
#